data_AF-W1X882-F1
#
_entry.id   AF-W1X882-F1
#
_cell.length_a   1.000
_cell.length_b   1.000
_cell.length_c   1.000
_cell.angle_alpha   90.00
_cell.angle_beta   90.00
_cell.angle_gamma   90.00
#
_symmetry.space_group_name_H-M   'P 1'
#
loop_
_entity.id
_entity.type
_entity.pdbx_description
1 polymer ?
#
loop_
_entity_poly.entity_id
_entity_poly.type
_entity_poly.pdbx_seq_one_letter_code
_entity_poly.pdbx_strand_id
1 'polypeptide(L)'
;IVQPLKTLMADDPDYSFDILEARYAIEASTAWHAAMRATPGDKEKIQLCFEATLSEDPDIASQADVRFHLAIAEASHNIVLLQTMRGFFDVLQSSVKHSRQRMYLVPPVFSQLTEQHQAVIDAIFAGDADGARSG
;
A
#
# COMPACT_ATOMS: atom_id res chain seq x y z
N ILE A 1 -23.81 -10.83 13.99
CA ILE A 1 -22.86 -9.85 14.59
C ILE A 1 -21.55 -10.06 13.86
N VAL A 2 -21.00 -9.02 13.21
CA VAL A 2 -19.71 -9.13 12.50
C VAL A 2 -18.61 -9.19 13.56
N GLN A 3 -17.78 -10.22 13.54
CA GLN A 3 -16.62 -10.33 14.43
C GLN A 3 -15.52 -9.35 13.96
N PRO A 4 -14.76 -8.73 14.89
CA PRO A 4 -13.64 -7.88 14.51
C PRO A 4 -12.58 -8.67 13.73
N LEU A 5 -12.04 -8.10 12.65
CA LEU A 5 -11.00 -8.76 11.84
C LEU A 5 -9.80 -9.22 12.68
N LYS A 6 -9.45 -8.48 13.73
CA LYS A 6 -8.37 -8.83 14.67
C LYS A 6 -8.62 -10.15 15.41
N THR A 7 -9.87 -10.53 15.67
CA THR A 7 -10.22 -11.78 16.35
C THR A 7 -10.04 -12.96 15.41
N LEU A 8 -10.48 -12.84 14.16
CA LEU A 8 -10.34 -13.89 13.15
C LEU A 8 -8.87 -14.21 12.82
N MET A 9 -7.98 -13.20 12.84
CA MET A 9 -6.53 -13.39 12.66
C MET A 9 -5.87 -14.29 13.72
N ALA A 10 -6.41 -14.32 14.94
CA ALA A 10 -5.82 -15.07 16.04
C ALA A 10 -6.19 -16.56 15.99
N ASP A 11 -7.34 -16.87 15.38
CA ASP A 11 -7.98 -18.18 15.44
C ASP A 11 -7.78 -19.02 14.17
N ASP A 12 -7.35 -18.42 13.06
CA ASP A 12 -7.22 -19.08 11.76
C ASP A 12 -5.87 -18.75 11.06
N PRO A 13 -4.98 -19.75 10.83
CA PRO A 13 -3.71 -19.55 10.17
C PRO A 13 -3.81 -19.18 8.67
N ASP A 14 -4.89 -19.58 7.98
CA ASP A 14 -5.11 -19.26 6.56
C ASP A 14 -5.66 -17.86 6.36
N TYR A 15 -6.18 -17.24 7.42
CA TYR A 15 -6.71 -15.87 7.42
C TYR A 15 -5.68 -14.81 6.97
N SER A 16 -4.39 -15.10 7.11
CA SER A 16 -3.33 -14.25 6.60
C SER A 16 -3.35 -14.12 5.07
N PHE A 17 -3.79 -15.15 4.33
CA PHE A 17 -3.94 -15.13 2.88
C PHE A 17 -5.14 -14.30 2.43
N ASP A 18 -6.31 -14.47 3.08
CA ASP A 18 -7.51 -13.68 2.78
C ASP A 18 -7.26 -12.18 2.96
N ILE A 19 -6.48 -11.83 3.98
CA ILE A 19 -6.02 -10.47 4.22
C ILE A 19 -5.11 -9.98 3.09
N LEU A 20 -4.14 -10.78 2.62
CA LEU A 20 -3.29 -10.37 1.50
C LEU A 20 -4.09 -10.22 0.19
N GLU A 21 -5.05 -11.10 -0.07
CA GLU A 21 -5.93 -11.01 -1.24
C GLU A 21 -6.80 -9.75 -1.19
N ALA A 22 -7.44 -9.47 -0.05
CA ALA A 22 -8.23 -8.27 0.14
C ALA A 22 -7.39 -6.99 0.00
N ARG A 23 -6.16 -7.00 0.54
CA ARG A 23 -5.22 -5.88 0.40
C ARG A 23 -4.94 -5.60 -1.06
N TYR A 24 -4.62 -6.62 -1.84
CA TYR A 24 -4.32 -6.50 -3.26
C TYR A 24 -5.49 -5.89 -4.03
N ALA A 25 -6.72 -6.35 -3.78
CA ALA A 25 -7.91 -5.80 -4.43
C ALA A 25 -8.15 -4.31 -4.08
N ILE A 26 -7.92 -3.92 -2.83
CA ILE A 26 -8.06 -2.54 -2.37
C ILE A 26 -6.98 -1.66 -3.00
N GLU A 27 -5.71 -2.09 -2.99
CA GLU A 27 -4.58 -1.37 -3.59
C GLU A 27 -4.74 -1.17 -5.10
N ALA A 28 -5.16 -2.22 -5.81
CA ALA A 28 -5.45 -2.12 -7.24
C ALA A 28 -6.58 -1.10 -7.51
N SER A 29 -7.64 -1.09 -6.70
CA SER A 29 -8.74 -0.15 -6.86
C SER A 29 -8.36 1.29 -6.53
N THR A 30 -7.54 1.52 -5.49
CA THR A 30 -7.06 2.86 -5.16
C THR A 30 -6.13 3.41 -6.23
N ALA A 31 -5.21 2.60 -6.74
CA ALA A 31 -4.28 2.99 -7.81
C ALA A 31 -5.01 3.33 -9.11
N TRP A 32 -6.00 2.51 -9.52
CA TRP A 32 -6.84 2.77 -10.69
C TRP A 32 -7.55 4.13 -10.58
N HIS A 33 -8.17 4.41 -9.44
CA HIS A 33 -8.84 5.70 -9.21
C HIS A 33 -7.87 6.87 -9.12
N ALA A 34 -6.70 6.67 -8.50
CA ALA A 34 -5.67 7.69 -8.39
C ALA A 34 -5.16 8.11 -9.77
N ALA A 35 -4.91 7.17 -10.68
CA ALA A 35 -4.52 7.49 -12.06
C ALA A 35 -5.51 8.43 -12.76
N MET A 36 -6.81 8.25 -12.50
CA MET A 36 -7.85 9.08 -13.12
C MET A 36 -8.10 10.42 -12.42
N ARG A 37 -7.77 10.54 -11.13
CA ARG A 37 -8.27 11.64 -10.28
C ARG A 37 -7.19 12.44 -9.59
N ALA A 38 -5.94 11.95 -9.54
CA ALA A 38 -4.87 12.59 -8.80
C ALA A 38 -4.60 14.01 -9.33
N THR A 39 -4.64 14.97 -8.42
CA THR A 39 -4.25 16.35 -8.67
C THR A 39 -2.71 16.48 -8.70
N PRO A 40 -2.15 17.61 -9.19
CA PRO A 40 -0.72 17.85 -9.11
C PRO A 40 -0.18 17.75 -7.67
N GLY A 41 -0.93 18.22 -6.68
CA GLY A 41 -0.54 18.12 -5.26
C GLY A 41 -0.57 16.67 -4.73
N ASP A 42 -1.50 15.85 -5.22
CA ASP A 42 -1.52 14.43 -4.87
C ASP A 42 -0.30 13.71 -5.45
N LYS A 43 0.08 14.01 -6.70
CA LYS A 43 1.27 13.44 -7.35
C LYS A 43 2.55 13.81 -6.62
N GLU A 44 2.70 15.08 -6.23
CA GLU A 44 3.83 15.53 -5.40
C GLU A 44 3.89 14.78 -4.06
N LYS A 45 2.74 14.62 -3.39
CA LYS A 45 2.67 13.87 -2.13
C LYS A 45 3.04 12.40 -2.28
N ILE A 46 2.56 11.74 -3.33
CA ILE A 46 2.90 10.35 -3.66
C ILE A 46 4.42 10.23 -3.86
N GLN A 47 5.02 11.13 -4.65
CA GLN A 47 6.45 11.14 -4.92
C GLN A 47 7.28 11.29 -3.64
N LEU A 48 6.94 12.24 -2.78
CA LEU A 48 7.62 12.44 -1.50
C LEU A 48 7.52 11.22 -0.58
N CYS A 49 6.37 10.55 -0.56
CA CYS A 49 6.18 9.34 0.23
C CYS A 49 6.99 8.17 -0.34
N PHE A 50 7.06 8.04 -1.66
CA PHE A 50 7.90 7.05 -2.34
C PHE A 50 9.38 7.23 -2.03
N GLU A 51 9.90 8.45 -2.14
CA GLU A 51 11.31 8.74 -1.84
C GLU A 51 11.68 8.35 -0.41
N ALA A 52 10.75 8.56 0.55
CA ALA A 52 10.95 8.13 1.92
C ALA A 52 11.02 6.60 2.10
N THR A 53 10.47 5.80 1.15
CA THR A 53 10.61 4.32 1.17
C THR A 53 12.02 3.86 0.84
N LEU A 54 12.84 4.73 0.22
CA LEU A 54 14.22 4.41 -0.17
C LEU A 54 15.23 4.53 0.98
N SER A 55 14.76 4.77 2.20
CA SER A 55 15.61 4.86 3.39
C SER A 55 16.40 3.57 3.62
N GLU A 56 17.68 3.69 3.98
CA GLU A 56 18.51 2.55 4.41
C GLU A 56 18.10 2.01 5.78
N ASP A 57 17.28 2.74 6.54
CA ASP A 57 16.70 2.28 7.80
C ASP A 57 15.39 1.50 7.52
N PRO A 58 15.34 0.18 7.76
CA PRO A 58 14.17 -0.65 7.48
C PRO A 58 12.91 -0.23 8.24
N ASP A 59 13.04 0.37 9.43
CA ASP A 59 11.91 0.83 10.22
C ASP A 59 11.32 2.12 9.64
N ILE A 60 12.17 3.00 9.12
CA ILE A 60 11.75 4.20 8.41
C ILE A 60 11.13 3.82 7.07
N ALA A 61 11.81 2.99 6.27
CA ALA A 61 11.33 2.52 4.97
C ALA A 61 9.97 1.81 5.08
N SER A 62 9.81 0.91 6.06
CA SER A 62 8.55 0.22 6.33
C SER A 62 7.43 1.18 6.75
N GLN A 63 7.71 2.25 7.50
CA GLN A 63 6.70 3.25 7.82
C GLN A 63 6.34 4.14 6.62
N ALA A 64 7.33 4.46 5.79
CA ALA A 64 7.13 5.23 4.57
C ALA A 64 6.27 4.46 3.56
N ASP A 65 6.44 3.14 3.46
CA ASP A 65 5.63 2.23 2.64
C ASP A 65 4.12 2.39 2.92
N VAL A 66 3.74 2.39 4.20
CA VAL A 66 2.35 2.62 4.61
C VAL A 66 1.87 4.01 4.20
N ARG A 67 2.71 5.03 4.37
CA ARG A 67 2.35 6.42 3.99
C ARG A 67 2.21 6.55 2.47
N PHE A 68 3.03 5.85 1.69
CA PHE A 68 2.96 5.79 0.24
C PHE A 68 1.63 5.21 -0.24
N HIS A 69 1.24 4.03 0.25
CA HIS A 69 -0.05 3.43 -0.09
C HIS A 69 -1.24 4.29 0.36
N LEU A 70 -1.17 4.94 1.52
CA LEU A 70 -2.20 5.87 1.98
C LEU A 70 -2.28 7.14 1.12
N ALA A 71 -1.16 7.64 0.60
CA ALA A 71 -1.14 8.77 -0.32
C ALA A 71 -1.85 8.43 -1.65
N ILE A 72 -1.62 7.22 -2.19
CA ILE A 72 -2.36 6.71 -3.36
C ILE A 72 -3.86 6.57 -3.04
N ALA A 73 -4.20 6.01 -1.88
CA ALA A 73 -5.59 5.87 -1.46
C ALA A 73 -6.30 7.23 -1.29
N GLU A 74 -5.61 8.25 -0.83
CA GLU A 74 -6.12 9.62 -0.77
C GLU A 74 -6.29 10.23 -2.16
N ALA A 75 -5.31 10.05 -3.05
CA ALA A 75 -5.34 10.48 -4.44
C ALA A 75 -6.45 9.82 -5.26
N SER A 76 -7.02 8.70 -4.79
CA SER A 76 -8.21 8.08 -5.37
C SER A 76 -9.46 8.97 -5.26
N HIS A 77 -9.44 9.98 -4.40
CA HIS A 77 -10.57 10.85 -4.05
C HIS A 77 -11.84 10.04 -3.69
N ASN A 78 -11.66 8.85 -3.11
CA ASN A 78 -12.72 8.00 -2.59
C ASN A 78 -12.52 7.80 -1.08
N ILE A 79 -13.29 8.55 -0.29
CA ILE A 79 -13.14 8.55 1.17
C ILE A 79 -13.36 7.18 1.80
N VAL A 80 -14.22 6.34 1.21
CA VAL A 80 -14.50 4.98 1.71
C VAL A 80 -13.27 4.10 1.50
N LEU A 81 -12.67 4.11 0.31
CA LEU A 81 -11.44 3.37 0.04
C LEU A 81 -10.29 3.82 0.95
N LEU A 82 -10.15 5.14 1.18
CA LEU A 82 -9.16 5.66 2.12
C LEU A 82 -9.38 5.14 3.55
N GLN A 83 -10.61 5.17 4.06
CA GLN A 83 -10.89 4.65 5.41
C GLN A 83 -10.70 3.14 5.49
N THR A 84 -11.08 2.40 4.46
CA THR A 84 -10.83 0.96 4.37
C THR A 84 -9.34 0.66 4.41
N MET A 85 -8.52 1.38 3.63
CA MET A 85 -7.07 1.20 3.60
C MET A 85 -6.41 1.52 4.95
N ARG A 86 -6.87 2.55 5.66
CA ARG A 86 -6.43 2.88 7.03
C ARG A 86 -6.73 1.74 8.01
N GLY A 87 -7.99 1.28 8.03
CA GLY A 87 -8.38 0.15 8.88
C GLY A 87 -7.60 -1.12 8.55
N PHE A 88 -7.28 -1.32 7.27
CA PHE A 88 -6.46 -2.45 6.83
C PHE A 88 -5.05 -2.39 7.41
N PHE A 89 -4.38 -1.24 7.30
CA PHE A 89 -3.05 -1.06 7.88
C PHE A 89 -3.04 -1.19 9.41
N ASP A 90 -4.09 -0.74 10.10
CA ASP A 90 -4.20 -0.89 11.55
C ASP A 90 -4.32 -2.37 12.00
N VAL A 91 -4.95 -3.20 11.18
CA VAL A 91 -5.04 -4.67 11.40
C VAL A 91 -3.70 -5.34 11.09
N LEU A 92 -3.05 -4.93 10.00
CA LEU A 92 -1.74 -5.46 9.61
C LEU A 92 -0.61 -5.05 10.57
N GLN A 93 -0.68 -3.86 11.17
CA GLN A 93 0.36 -3.36 12.07
C GLN A 93 0.56 -4.28 13.28
N SER A 94 -0.50 -4.97 13.74
CA SER A 94 -0.42 -5.95 14.81
C SER A 94 0.16 -7.31 14.40
N SER A 95 0.08 -7.69 13.12
CA SER A 95 0.31 -9.08 12.71
C SER A 95 1.48 -9.26 11.74
N VAL A 96 1.82 -8.26 10.92
CA VAL A 96 2.82 -8.40 9.83
C VAL A 96 3.92 -7.34 9.84
N LYS A 97 3.99 -6.46 10.86
CA LYS A 97 5.04 -5.42 10.97
C LYS A 97 6.45 -5.99 10.79
N HIS A 98 6.75 -7.10 11.47
CA HIS A 98 8.04 -7.78 11.36
C HIS A 98 8.29 -8.41 9.99
N SER A 99 7.25 -8.91 9.32
CA SER A 99 7.39 -9.45 7.96
C SER A 99 7.77 -8.35 6.97
N ARG A 100 7.11 -7.18 7.06
CA ARG A 100 7.41 -6.01 6.22
C ARG A 100 8.82 -5.49 6.47
N GLN A 101 9.23 -5.31 7.73
CA GLN A 101 10.61 -4.93 8.08
C GLN A 101 11.66 -5.89 7.48
N ARG A 102 11.38 -7.21 7.51
CA ARG A 102 12.27 -8.21 6.93
C ARG A 102 12.41 -8.12 5.42
N MET A 103 11.39 -7.67 4.68
CA MET A 103 11.47 -7.49 3.23
C MET A 103 12.50 -6.40 2.86
N TYR A 104 12.55 -5.32 3.63
CA TYR A 104 13.54 -4.24 3.47
C TYR A 104 14.97 -4.62 3.88
N LEU A 105 15.15 -5.76 4.57
CA LEU A 105 16.47 -6.29 4.92
C LEU A 105 17.09 -7.17 3.83
N VAL A 106 16.33 -7.56 2.81
CA VAL A 106 16.77 -8.48 1.76
C VAL A 106 16.97 -7.69 0.46
N PRO A 107 18.21 -7.40 0.02
CA PRO A 107 18.46 -6.46 -1.07
C PRO A 107 17.74 -6.78 -2.39
N PRO A 108 17.68 -8.05 -2.87
CA PRO A 108 16.90 -8.37 -4.07
C PRO A 108 15.40 -8.13 -3.95
N VAL A 109 14.84 -8.30 -2.74
CA VAL A 109 13.41 -8.06 -2.48
C VAL A 109 13.14 -6.56 -2.43
N PHE A 110 14.03 -5.80 -1.79
CA PHE A 110 13.93 -4.35 -1.73
C PHE A 110 14.00 -3.70 -3.12
N SER A 111 14.91 -4.15 -3.99
CA SER A 111 14.99 -3.63 -5.37
C SER A 111 13.72 -3.93 -6.16
N GLN A 112 13.19 -5.14 -6.05
CA GLN A 112 11.95 -5.52 -6.73
C GLN A 112 10.74 -4.71 -6.25
N LEU A 113 10.61 -4.49 -4.94
CA LEU A 113 9.56 -3.64 -4.37
C LEU A 113 9.67 -2.20 -4.88
N THR A 114 10.89 -1.67 -4.97
CA THR A 114 11.14 -0.32 -5.49
C THR A 114 10.69 -0.21 -6.94
N GLU A 115 11.00 -1.21 -7.77
CA GLU A 115 10.57 -1.25 -9.18
C GLU A 115 9.04 -1.32 -9.31
N GLN A 116 8.37 -2.11 -8.47
CA GLN A 116 6.90 -2.20 -8.44
C GLN A 116 6.27 -0.85 -8.06
N HIS A 117 6.75 -0.22 -7.00
CA HIS A 117 6.26 1.11 -6.61
C HIS A 117 6.45 2.15 -7.70
N GLN A 118 7.62 2.15 -8.36
CA GLN A 118 7.88 3.07 -9.47
C GLN A 118 6.91 2.84 -10.64
N ALA A 119 6.63 1.58 -10.99
CA ALA A 119 5.69 1.26 -12.07
C ALA A 119 4.27 1.79 -11.78
N VAL A 120 3.80 1.67 -10.54
CA VAL A 120 2.51 2.23 -10.11
C VAL A 120 2.51 3.76 -10.20
N ILE A 121 3.57 4.43 -9.74
CA ILE A 121 3.72 5.89 -9.82
C ILE A 121 3.66 6.36 -11.27
N ASP A 122 4.43 5.73 -12.14
CA ASP A 122 4.53 6.11 -13.56
C ASP A 122 3.16 6.00 -14.23
N ALA A 123 2.42 4.92 -13.96
CA ALA A 123 1.07 4.72 -14.48
C ALA A 123 0.08 5.76 -13.93
N ILE A 124 0.11 6.06 -12.63
CA ILE A 124 -0.71 7.13 -12.03
C ILE A 124 -0.38 8.49 -12.65
N PHE A 125 0.89 8.76 -12.89
CA PHE A 125 1.34 10.07 -13.39
C PHE A 125 0.97 10.25 -14.86
N ALA A 126 1.02 9.18 -15.64
CA ALA A 126 0.56 9.13 -17.03
C ALA A 126 -0.98 9.11 -17.17
N GLY A 127 -1.72 8.82 -16.09
CA GLY A 127 -3.16 8.62 -16.13
C GLY A 127 -3.59 7.28 -16.71
N ASP A 128 -2.69 6.30 -16.73
CA ASP A 128 -2.95 4.93 -17.17
C ASP A 128 -3.54 4.11 -16.01
N ALA A 129 -4.88 4.08 -15.94
CA ALA A 129 -5.59 3.40 -14.87
C ALA A 129 -5.41 1.88 -14.91
N ASP A 130 -5.34 1.28 -16.11
CA ASP A 130 -5.14 -0.16 -16.27
C ASP A 130 -3.69 -0.57 -15.95
N GLY A 131 -2.71 0.28 -16.28
CA GLY A 131 -1.34 0.12 -15.80
C GLY A 131 -1.25 0.22 -14.28
N ALA A 132 -1.91 1.23 -13.69
CA ALA A 132 -1.82 1.50 -12.26
C ALA A 132 -2.41 0.38 -11.38
N ARG A 133 -3.48 -0.30 -11.84
CA ARG A 133 -4.07 -1.42 -11.08
C ARG A 133 -3.24 -2.72 -11.13
N SER A 134 -2.35 -2.84 -12.12
CA SER A 134 -1.63 -4.07 -12.44
C SER A 134 -0.15 -4.01 -12.03
N GLY A 135 0.34 -2.84 -11.64
CA GLY A 135 1.68 -2.62 -11.09
C GLY A 135 1.87 -3.14 -9.67
#